data_AF-A0A2D4VED6-F1
#
_entry.id   AF-A0A2D4VED6-F1
#
_cell.length_a   1.000
_cell.length_b   1.000
_cell.length_c   1.000
_cell.angle_alpha   90.00
_cell.angle_beta   90.00
_cell.angle_gamma   90.00
#
_symmetry.space_group_name_H-M   'P 1'
#
loop_
_entity.id
_entity.type
_entity.pdbx_description
1 polymer ?
#
loop_
_entity_poly.entity_id
_entity_poly.type
_entity_poly.pdbx_seq_one_letter_code
_entity_poly.pdbx_strand_id
1 'polypeptide(L)'
;MDCAACASKIETAVSRIPGVSEVGASYTAGTLNVVHDAVQFSAIQNVVKSLGYNISPDSPALRAGDQTLDQIDHDYDHANGHLDPGDGPWWRTRKAILTLACGVALIVAYLAGRIVPDAGHFAF
;
A
#
# COMPACT_ATOMS: atom_id res chain seq x y z
N MET A 1 -1.19 -7.72 -1.15
CA MET A 1 -0.86 -8.34 -2.46
C MET A 1 0.63 -8.58 -2.42
N ASP A 2 1.05 -9.81 -2.12
CA ASP A 2 2.35 -10.00 -1.46
C ASP A 2 3.27 -10.96 -2.24
N CYS A 3 2.85 -11.37 -3.45
CA CYS A 3 3.58 -12.36 -4.23
C CYS A 3 3.45 -12.14 -5.74
N ALA A 4 4.50 -12.46 -6.50
CA ALA A 4 4.50 -12.36 -7.97
C ALA A 4 3.42 -13.27 -8.60
N ALA A 5 3.20 -14.47 -8.06
CA ALA A 5 2.14 -15.36 -8.52
C ALA A 5 0.74 -14.76 -8.32
N CYS A 6 0.54 -13.98 -7.26
CA CYS A 6 -0.69 -13.27 -6.96
C CYS A 6 -0.93 -12.19 -8.03
N ALA A 7 0.13 -11.45 -8.38
CA ALA A 7 0.10 -10.43 -9.43
C ALA A 7 -0.28 -11.03 -10.79
N SER A 8 0.40 -12.10 -11.22
CA SER A 8 0.12 -12.75 -12.50
C SER A 8 -1.30 -13.31 -12.57
N LYS A 9 -1.87 -13.77 -11.45
CA LYS A 9 -3.26 -14.24 -11.39
C LYS A 9 -4.26 -13.10 -11.64
N ILE A 10 -4.01 -11.94 -11.04
CA ILE A 10 -4.83 -10.74 -11.24
C ILE A 10 -4.71 -10.26 -12.69
N GLU A 11 -3.49 -10.14 -13.22
CA GLU A 11 -3.24 -9.74 -14.61
C GLU A 11 -3.95 -10.66 -15.61
N THR A 12 -3.83 -11.97 -15.42
CA THR A 12 -4.48 -12.96 -16.27
C THR A 12 -6.00 -12.85 -16.21
N ALA A 13 -6.58 -12.58 -15.04
CA ALA A 13 -8.02 -12.44 -14.88
C ALA A 13 -8.54 -11.16 -15.56
N VAL A 14 -7.85 -10.03 -15.35
CA VAL A 14 -8.26 -8.72 -15.90
C VAL A 14 -8.02 -8.65 -17.41
N SER A 15 -6.97 -9.27 -17.93
CA SER A 15 -6.69 -9.32 -19.37
C SER A 15 -7.76 -10.09 -20.17
N ARG A 16 -8.59 -10.91 -19.51
CA ARG A 16 -9.70 -11.62 -20.16
C ARG A 16 -10.96 -10.78 -20.31
N ILE A 17 -11.00 -9.58 -19.71
CA ILE A 17 -12.14 -8.69 -19.82
C ILE A 17 -12.16 -8.07 -21.22
N PRO A 18 -13.28 -8.18 -21.97
CA PRO A 18 -13.37 -7.58 -23.30
C PRO A 18 -13.24 -6.06 -23.20
N GLY A 19 -12.36 -5.47 -24.02
CA GLY A 19 -12.07 -4.04 -24.02
C GLY A 19 -10.84 -3.64 -23.20
N VAL A 20 -10.19 -4.58 -22.49
CA VAL A 20 -8.88 -4.35 -21.87
C VAL A 20 -7.78 -4.56 -22.91
N SER A 21 -6.92 -3.57 -23.10
CA SER A 21 -5.78 -3.63 -24.03
C SER A 21 -4.47 -3.96 -23.35
N GLU A 22 -4.23 -3.45 -22.14
CA GLU A 22 -3.00 -3.68 -21.39
C GLU A 22 -3.26 -3.75 -19.88
N VAL A 23 -2.55 -4.63 -19.18
CA VAL A 23 -2.65 -4.81 -17.73
C VAL A 23 -1.25 -4.97 -17.13
N GLY A 24 -0.99 -4.27 -16.02
CA GLY A 24 0.21 -4.47 -15.22
C GLY A 24 -0.09 -4.36 -13.73
N ALA A 25 0.31 -5.36 -12.96
CA ALA A 25 0.14 -5.40 -11.50
C ALA A 25 1.49 -5.32 -10.80
N SER A 26 1.63 -4.39 -9.86
CA SER A 26 2.84 -4.23 -9.05
C SER A 26 2.60 -4.76 -7.64
N TYR A 27 3.21 -5.91 -7.31
CA TYR A 27 3.12 -6.48 -5.96
C TYR A 27 3.92 -5.68 -4.93
N THR A 28 4.96 -4.95 -5.37
CA THR A 28 5.75 -4.09 -4.48
C THR A 28 5.03 -2.78 -4.16
N ALA A 29 4.28 -2.23 -5.12
CA ALA A 29 3.53 -0.98 -4.94
C ALA A 29 2.08 -1.20 -4.50
N GLY A 30 1.54 -2.42 -4.63
CA GLY A 30 0.13 -2.71 -4.34
C GLY A 30 -0.83 -2.05 -5.34
N THR A 31 -0.39 -1.79 -6.57
CA THR A 31 -1.16 -1.07 -7.60
C THR A 31 -1.44 -1.95 -8.82
N LEU A 32 -2.56 -1.67 -9.49
CA LEU A 32 -2.98 -2.30 -10.74
C LEU A 32 -3.21 -1.20 -11.78
N ASN A 33 -2.49 -1.25 -12.89
CA ASN A 33 -2.68 -0.37 -14.03
C ASN A 33 -3.41 -1.12 -15.14
N VAL A 34 -4.49 -0.55 -15.65
CA VAL A 34 -5.30 -1.15 -16.72
C VAL A 34 -5.55 -0.10 -17.80
N VAL A 35 -5.11 -0.39 -19.02
CA VAL A 35 -5.50 0.37 -20.20
C VAL A 35 -6.71 -0.33 -20.79
N HIS A 36 -7.81 0.41 -20.94
CA HIS A 36 -9.07 -0.15 -21.43
C HIS A 36 -9.80 0.86 -22.32
N ASP A 37 -10.53 0.34 -23.30
CA ASP A 37 -11.45 1.10 -24.15
C ASP A 37 -12.89 0.64 -23.83
N ALA A 38 -13.75 1.61 -23.47
CA ALA A 38 -15.16 1.39 -23.14
C ALA A 38 -15.50 0.41 -21.98
N VAL A 39 -14.53 -0.08 -21.21
CA VAL A 39 -14.77 -0.92 -20.03
C VAL A 39 -15.13 -0.08 -18.80
N GLN A 40 -16.18 -0.48 -18.08
CA GLN A 40 -16.53 0.14 -16.80
C GLN A 40 -15.60 -0.35 -15.68
N PHE A 41 -15.21 0.56 -14.79
CA PHE A 41 -14.36 0.24 -13.64
C PHE A 41 -14.98 -0.86 -12.75
N SER A 42 -16.30 -0.88 -12.60
CA SER A 42 -17.06 -1.89 -11.86
C SER A 42 -16.80 -3.32 -12.36
N ALA A 43 -16.68 -3.52 -13.68
CA ALA A 43 -16.39 -4.83 -14.27
C ALA A 43 -14.99 -5.34 -13.87
N ILE A 44 -14.01 -4.44 -13.88
CA ILE A 44 -12.64 -4.74 -13.44
C ILE A 44 -12.62 -5.02 -11.93
N GLN A 45 -13.31 -4.19 -11.15
CA GLN A 45 -13.42 -4.35 -9.70
C GLN A 45 -14.06 -5.68 -9.31
N ASN A 46 -15.13 -6.10 -9.99
CA ASN A 46 -15.81 -7.37 -9.72
C ASN A 46 -14.90 -8.58 -9.96
N VAL A 47 -14.10 -8.57 -11.04
CA VAL A 47 -13.12 -9.62 -11.30
C VAL A 47 -12.06 -9.69 -10.21
N VAL A 48 -11.52 -8.54 -9.80
CA VAL A 48 -10.50 -8.48 -8.75
C VAL A 48 -11.08 -8.88 -7.38
N LYS A 49 -12.33 -8.50 -7.10
CA LYS A 49 -13.10 -8.89 -5.91
C LYS A 49 -13.37 -10.39 -5.86
N SER A 50 -13.64 -11.03 -7.00
CA SER A 50 -13.79 -12.50 -7.08
C SER A 50 -12.53 -13.26 -6.69
N LEU A 51 -11.36 -12.62 -6.79
CA LEU A 51 -10.07 -13.17 -6.35
C LEU A 51 -9.77 -12.88 -4.86
N GLY A 52 -10.65 -12.16 -4.16
CA GLY A 52 -10.50 -11.77 -2.75
C GLY A 52 -9.74 -10.47 -2.53
N TYR A 53 -9.56 -9.64 -3.56
CA TYR A 53 -8.85 -8.37 -3.48
C TYR A 53 -9.80 -7.18 -3.68
N ASN A 54 -9.52 -6.06 -3.01
CA ASN A 54 -10.27 -4.82 -3.19
C ASN A 54 -9.38 -3.79 -3.90
N ILE A 55 -9.96 -3.06 -4.85
CA ILE A 55 -9.29 -1.97 -5.57
C ILE A 55 -10.14 -0.71 -5.52
N SER A 56 -9.46 0.41 -5.32
CA SER A 56 -10.03 1.76 -5.38
C SER A 56 -9.35 2.52 -6.53
N PRO A 57 -10.09 3.32 -7.30
CA PRO A 57 -9.49 4.13 -8.34
C PRO A 57 -8.65 5.25 -7.71
N ASP A 58 -7.49 5.53 -8.31
CA ASP A 58 -6.59 6.59 -7.88
C ASP A 58 -7.18 7.99 -8.14
N SER A 59 -8.01 8.08 -9.18
CA SER A 59 -8.55 9.33 -9.69
C SER A 59 -9.99 9.57 -9.22
N PRO A 60 -10.30 10.75 -8.67
CA PRO A 60 -11.64 11.08 -8.18
C PRO A 60 -12.72 11.08 -9.27
N ALA A 61 -12.35 11.29 -10.54
CA ALA A 61 -13.26 11.22 -11.68
C ALA A 61 -13.86 9.82 -11.90
N LEU A 62 -13.12 8.75 -11.56
CA LEU A 62 -13.57 7.36 -11.67
C LEU A 62 -14.45 6.94 -10.48
N ARG A 63 -14.42 7.67 -9.35
CA ARG A 63 -15.20 7.36 -8.14
C ARG A 63 -16.68 7.71 -8.27
N ALA A 64 -17.03 8.63 -9.16
CA ALA A 64 -18.39 9.16 -9.30
C ALA A 64 -19.34 8.28 -10.13
N GLY A 65 -18.82 7.29 -10.85
CA GLY A 65 -19.60 6.49 -11.82
C GLY A 65 -20.16 5.15 -11.31
N ASP A 66 -19.91 4.77 -10.05
CA ASP A 66 -20.08 3.39 -9.54
C ASP A 66 -21.21 3.24 -8.49
N GLN A 67 -22.17 4.17 -8.46
CA GLN A 67 -23.25 4.16 -7.48
C GLN A 67 -24.60 3.87 -8.15
N THR A 68 -24.84 2.64 -8.60
CA THR A 68 -26.21 2.14 -8.82
C THR A 68 -26.23 0.61 -8.94
N LEU A 69 -26.86 -0.06 -7.95
CA LEU A 69 -27.34 -1.46 -7.93
C LEU A 69 -26.21 -2.51 -7.74
N ASP A 70 -26.16 -3.40 -6.74
CA ASP A 70 -27.21 -4.03 -5.94
C ASP A 70 -26.69 -4.39 -4.52
N GLN A 71 -27.58 -4.17 -3.55
CA GLN A 71 -27.55 -4.77 -2.22
C GLN A 71 -27.88 -6.27 -2.37
N ILE A 72 -26.88 -7.15 -2.27
CA ILE A 72 -27.12 -8.56 -1.92
C ILE A 72 -26.22 -8.89 -0.74
N ASP A 73 -26.90 -9.21 0.36
CA ASP A 73 -26.36 -9.54 1.66
C ASP A 73 -25.36 -10.70 1.60
N HIS A 74 -24.12 -10.42 1.97
CA HIS A 74 -23.23 -11.44 2.50
C HIS A 74 -22.61 -10.92 3.80
N ASP A 75 -23.27 -11.32 4.87
CA ASP A 75 -22.72 -11.48 6.22
C ASP A 75 -21.31 -12.08 6.13
N TYR A 76 -20.31 -11.23 6.35
CA TYR A 76 -18.93 -11.64 6.53
C TYR A 76 -18.41 -10.86 7.73
N ASP A 77 -18.36 -11.56 8.86
CA ASP A 77 -17.72 -11.12 10.08
C ASP A 77 -16.25 -10.84 9.79
N HIS A 78 -15.93 -9.58 9.47
CA HIS A 78 -14.58 -9.08 9.30
C HIS A 78 -14.24 -8.14 10.44
N ALA A 79 -14.09 -8.72 11.64
CA ALA A 79 -13.28 -8.15 12.70
C ALA A 79 -11.78 -8.29 12.36
N ASN A 80 -11.35 -7.67 11.27
CA ASN A 80 -9.94 -7.36 11.04
C ASN A 80 -9.86 -5.85 10.96
N GLY A 81 -9.42 -5.23 12.06
CA GLY A 81 -9.06 -3.82 12.10
C GLY A 81 -7.94 -3.55 11.10
N HIS A 82 -8.32 -3.33 9.85
CA HIS A 82 -7.44 -2.81 8.82
C HIS A 82 -7.18 -1.35 9.19
N LEU A 83 -6.08 -1.13 9.90
CA LEU A 83 -5.45 0.18 10.01
C LEU A 83 -5.13 0.63 8.59
N ASP A 84 -5.99 1.49 8.04
CA ASP A 84 -5.80 2.15 6.76
C ASP A 84 -4.49 2.96 6.78
N PRO A 85 -3.42 2.54 6.08
CA PRO A 85 -2.20 3.33 6.00
C PRO A 85 -2.34 4.32 4.84
N GLY A 86 -3.42 5.10 4.81
CA GLY A 86 -3.72 6.06 3.77
C GLY A 86 -4.21 7.38 4.38
N ASP A 87 -3.27 8.29 4.64
CA ASP A 87 -3.41 9.76 4.75
C ASP A 87 -2.51 10.36 5.83
N GLY A 88 -1.22 10.02 5.79
CA GLY A 88 -0.21 10.57 6.70
C GLY A 88 1.10 10.84 6.00
N PRO A 89 1.83 11.91 6.37
CA PRO A 89 3.16 12.15 5.81
C PRO A 89 4.06 10.93 6.02
N TRP A 90 4.72 10.51 4.94
CA TRP A 90 5.45 9.24 4.83
C TRP A 90 6.49 8.99 5.93
N TRP A 91 7.01 10.05 6.58
CA TRP A 91 7.97 9.96 7.69
C TRP A 91 7.35 9.57 9.05
N ARG A 92 6.01 9.52 9.17
CA ARG A 92 5.28 9.33 10.44
C ARG A 92 4.76 7.91 10.68
N THR A 93 5.24 6.92 9.93
CA THR A 93 4.89 5.50 10.14
C THR A 93 5.69 4.88 11.28
N ARG A 94 5.12 3.90 12.01
CA ARG A 94 5.83 3.20 13.12
C ARG A 94 7.17 2.60 12.68
N LYS A 95 7.26 2.16 11.43
CA LYS A 95 8.49 1.63 10.81
C LYS A 95 9.55 2.73 10.59
N ALA A 96 9.15 3.91 10.11
CA ALA A 96 10.04 5.06 9.94
C ALA A 96 10.52 5.64 11.28
N ILE A 97 9.64 5.66 12.29
CA ILE A 97 9.97 6.14 13.64
C ILE A 97 11.06 5.28 14.29
N LEU A 98 11.01 3.95 14.13
CA LEU A 98 12.05 3.05 14.68
C LEU A 98 13.43 3.34 14.09
N THR A 99 13.51 3.54 12.78
CA THR A 99 14.77 3.85 12.08
C THR A 99 15.32 5.21 12.50
N LEU A 100 14.44 6.22 12.62
CA LEU A 100 14.82 7.56 13.04
C LEU A 100 15.32 7.58 14.50
N ALA A 101 14.67 6.83 15.39
CA ALA A 101 15.12 6.67 16.78
C ALA A 101 16.53 6.06 16.86
N CYS A 102 16.82 5.05 16.04
CA CYS A 102 18.15 4.44 15.97
C CYS A 102 19.22 5.45 15.50
N GLY A 103 18.92 6.24 14.47
CA GLY A 103 19.81 7.29 13.98
C GLY A 103 20.08 8.38 15.02
N VAL A 104 19.04 8.83 15.74
CA VAL A 104 19.19 9.82 16.82
C VAL A 104 20.07 9.28 17.94
N ALA A 105 19.92 8.01 18.33
CA ALA A 105 20.75 7.40 19.37
C ALA A 105 22.25 7.41 19.00
N LEU A 106 22.59 7.13 17.74
CA LEU A 106 23.98 7.18 17.26
C LEU A 106 24.55 8.59 17.26
N ILE A 107 23.75 9.59 16.87
CA ILE A 107 24.16 11.00 16.90
C ILE A 107 24.41 11.44 18.35
N VAL A 108 23.52 11.07 19.28
CA VAL A 108 23.70 11.36 20.71
C VAL A 108 24.98 10.72 21.25
N ALA A 109 25.24 9.45 20.92
CA ALA A 109 26.47 8.77 21.33
C ALA A 109 27.73 9.43 20.75
N TYR A 110 27.71 9.82 19.48
CA TYR A 110 28.83 10.52 18.84
C TYR A 110 29.08 11.90 19.46
N LEU A 111 28.01 12.66 19.73
CA LEU A 111 28.11 13.95 20.40
C LEU A 111 28.60 13.81 21.84
N ALA A 112 28.14 12.80 22.58
CA ALA A 112 28.67 12.49 23.91
C ALA A 112 30.17 12.18 23.85
N GLY A 113 30.61 11.38 22.89
CA GLY A 113 32.04 11.11 22.67
C GLY A 113 32.85 12.36 22.27
N ARG A 114 32.23 13.32 21.58
CA ARG A 114 32.88 14.57 21.17
C ARG A 114 32.91 15.64 22.26
N ILE A 115 31.95 15.61 23.18
CA ILE A 115 31.79 16.55 24.30
C ILE A 115 32.54 16.07 25.56
N VAL A 116 33.03 14.83 25.57
CA VAL A 116 33.99 14.33 26.56
C VAL A 116 35.41 14.30 25.98
N PRO A 117 36.08 15.44 25.71
CA PRO A 117 37.52 15.46 25.51
C PRO A 117 38.32 15.61 26.83
N ASP A 118 37.73 15.39 28.02
CA ASP A 118 38.44 15.63 29.29
C ASP A 118 38.13 14.64 30.44
N ALA A 119 37.89 13.36 30.13
CA ALA A 119 38.00 12.30 31.14
C ALA A 119 39.42 11.69 31.22
N GLY A 120 40.42 12.42 30.72
CA GLY A 120 41.84 12.04 30.73
C GLY A 120 42.67 12.64 31.87
N HIS A 121 42.07 13.36 32.83
CA HIS A 121 42.82 14.06 33.89
C HIS A 121 42.66 13.50 35.32
N PHE A 122 41.96 12.37 35.52
CA PHE A 122 41.78 11.74 36.85
C PHE A 122 42.42 10.34 37.02
N ALA A 123 43.14 9.88 36.01
CA ALA A 123 44.26 8.96 36.18
C ALA A 123 45.37 9.72 35.47
N PHE A 124 46.30 10.41 36.12
CA PHE A 124 47.33 9.95 37.06
C PHE A 124 47.87 11.16 37.81
#